data_AF-A0AAW1Y9J2-F1
#
_entry.id   AF-A0AAW1Y9J2-F1
#
_cell.length_a   1.000
_cell.length_b   1.000
_cell.length_c   1.000
_cell.angle_alpha   90.00
_cell.angle_beta   90.00
_cell.angle_gamma   90.00
#
_symmetry.space_group_name_H-M   'P 1'
#
loop_
_entity.id
_entity.type
_entity.pdbx_description
1 polymer ?
#
loop_
_entity_poly.entity_id
_entity_poly.type
_entity_poly.pdbx_seq_one_letter_code
_entity_poly.pdbx_strand_id
1 'polypeptide(L)'
;MDGEVKSLARKLVETLEKPLLASNVERPLKQSEVWLITWFPVLLDFVSKAEKKSTTKMFKPLFGDLNSTLESLKPFVEKRMVLDLAKEEVENFKAQMEKGFELVNNELLLGRVDRSYNKKYVKMNQLLELNHSLQRQLSILRKKTASDLSKELESSRNIVALVSKLEKRTTVVVPKEQARNAINAISVLTQNLA
;
A
#
# COMPACT_ATOMS: atom_id res chain seq x y z
N MET A 1 -7.50 20.26 -29.02
CA MET A 1 -7.38 18.90 -28.44
C MET A 1 -7.10 18.90 -26.94
N ASP A 2 -6.44 19.92 -26.38
CA ASP A 2 -6.10 20.00 -24.94
C ASP A 2 -7.30 20.25 -23.99
N GLY A 3 -8.41 20.81 -24.50
CA GLY A 3 -9.55 21.23 -23.67
C GLY A 3 -10.44 20.10 -23.13
N GLU A 4 -10.69 19.05 -23.91
CA GLU A 4 -11.56 17.93 -23.49
C GLU A 4 -10.89 17.03 -22.45
N VAL A 5 -9.60 16.76 -22.59
CA VAL A 5 -8.84 15.98 -21.62
C VAL A 5 -8.75 16.71 -20.29
N LYS A 6 -8.46 18.03 -20.32
CA LYS A 6 -8.50 18.88 -19.13
C LYS A 6 -9.91 18.96 -18.53
N SER A 7 -10.96 18.97 -19.35
CA SER A 7 -12.34 18.96 -18.88
C SER A 7 -12.71 17.65 -18.20
N LEU A 8 -12.37 16.50 -18.79
CA LEU A 8 -12.62 15.17 -18.21
C LEU A 8 -11.82 14.98 -16.92
N ALA A 9 -10.55 15.36 -16.91
CA ALA A 9 -9.72 15.33 -15.71
C ALA A 9 -10.28 16.22 -14.60
N ARG A 10 -10.71 17.44 -14.94
CA ARG A 10 -11.34 18.38 -14.00
C ARG A 10 -12.66 17.85 -13.46
N LYS A 11 -13.49 17.24 -14.31
CA LYS A 11 -14.78 16.66 -13.92
C LYS A 11 -14.61 15.41 -13.03
N LEU A 12 -13.62 14.57 -13.33
CA LEU A 12 -13.23 13.43 -12.47
C LEU A 12 -12.71 13.91 -11.10
N VAL A 13 -11.84 14.92 -11.09
CA VAL A 13 -11.34 15.57 -9.86
C VAL A 13 -12.50 16.11 -9.02
N GLU A 14 -13.42 16.85 -9.62
CA GLU A 14 -14.57 17.43 -8.91
C GLU A 14 -15.55 16.38 -8.39
N THR A 15 -15.74 15.27 -9.10
CA THR A 15 -16.71 14.23 -8.76
C THR A 15 -16.18 13.27 -7.70
N LEU A 16 -14.89 12.95 -7.73
CA LEU A 16 -14.32 11.88 -6.91
C LEU A 16 -13.43 12.42 -5.77
N GLU A 17 -12.71 13.53 -5.96
CA GLU A 17 -11.78 14.02 -4.94
C GLU A 17 -12.48 14.86 -3.86
N LYS A 18 -13.47 15.71 -4.23
CA LYS A 18 -14.20 16.56 -3.28
C LYS A 18 -14.91 15.80 -2.15
N PRO A 19 -15.64 14.69 -2.40
CA PRO A 19 -16.31 13.95 -1.33
C PRO A 19 -15.33 13.26 -0.37
N LEU A 20 -14.18 12.81 -0.88
CA LEU A 20 -13.15 12.14 -0.08
C LEU A 20 -12.42 13.11 0.87
N LEU A 21 -12.17 14.33 0.40
CA LEU A 21 -11.60 15.42 1.20
C LEU A 21 -12.55 15.89 2.32
N ALA A 22 -13.86 15.78 2.09
CA ALA A 22 -14.90 16.18 3.05
C ALA A 22 -15.35 15.04 3.98
N SER A 23 -14.76 13.84 3.88
CA SER A 23 -15.17 12.68 4.68
C SER A 23 -14.63 12.73 6.12
N ASN A 24 -15.45 12.33 7.10
CA ASN A 24 -15.11 12.29 8.54
C ASN A 24 -14.11 11.17 8.93
N VAL A 25 -13.18 10.81 8.04
CA VAL A 25 -12.12 9.85 8.35
C VAL A 25 -11.17 10.49 9.38
N GLU A 26 -10.69 9.71 10.37
CA GLU A 26 -9.85 10.12 11.52
C GLU A 26 -8.65 11.02 11.17
N ARG A 27 -8.23 11.02 9.90
CA ARG A 27 -7.47 12.10 9.30
C ARG A 27 -8.06 12.46 7.93
N PRO A 28 -8.34 13.74 7.65
CA PRO A 28 -8.63 14.17 6.30
C PRO A 28 -7.40 13.90 5.43
N LEU A 29 -7.60 13.19 4.31
CA LEU A 29 -6.55 12.93 3.34
C LEU A 29 -6.07 14.26 2.74
N LYS A 30 -4.76 14.41 2.55
CA LYS A 30 -4.22 15.56 1.80
C LYS A 30 -4.63 15.42 0.33
N GLN A 31 -4.76 16.54 -0.39
CA GLN A 31 -5.08 16.53 -1.84
C GLN A 31 -4.18 15.57 -2.63
N SER A 32 -2.89 15.52 -2.29
CA SER A 32 -1.91 14.63 -2.91
C SER A 32 -2.20 13.14 -2.70
N GLU A 33 -2.81 12.78 -1.55
CA GLU A 33 -3.17 11.42 -1.19
C GLU A 33 -4.49 11.00 -1.85
N VAL A 34 -5.45 11.92 -1.91
CA VAL A 34 -6.74 11.71 -2.57
C VAL A 34 -6.55 11.49 -4.06
N TRP A 35 -5.68 12.28 -4.70
CA TRP A 35 -5.37 12.14 -6.11
C TRP A 35 -4.91 10.72 -6.44
N LEU A 36 -3.99 10.17 -5.65
CA LEU A 36 -3.38 8.88 -5.95
C LEU A 36 -4.37 7.71 -5.82
N ILE A 37 -5.20 7.73 -4.79
CA ILE A 37 -6.27 6.73 -4.57
C ILE A 37 -7.34 6.82 -5.66
N THR A 38 -7.59 8.02 -6.18
CA THR A 38 -8.65 8.28 -7.17
C THR A 38 -8.20 7.96 -8.60
N TRP A 39 -6.97 8.32 -8.96
CA TRP A 39 -6.46 8.22 -10.33
C TRP A 39 -5.88 6.86 -10.66
N PHE A 40 -5.39 6.13 -9.66
CA PHE A 40 -4.83 4.80 -9.87
C PHE A 40 -5.84 3.81 -10.51
N PRO A 41 -7.08 3.67 -10.00
CA PRO A 41 -8.07 2.79 -10.63
C PRO A 41 -8.44 3.21 -12.06
N VAL A 42 -8.44 4.52 -12.32
CA VAL A 42 -8.69 5.05 -13.67
C VAL A 42 -7.57 4.63 -14.62
N LEU A 43 -6.30 4.81 -14.24
CA LEU A 43 -5.18 4.37 -15.08
C LEU A 43 -5.22 2.85 -15.32
N LEU A 44 -5.49 2.06 -14.28
CA LEU A 44 -5.60 0.61 -14.40
C LEU A 44 -6.67 0.19 -15.42
N ASP A 45 -7.86 0.78 -15.37
CA ASP A 45 -8.93 0.51 -16.34
C ASP A 45 -8.54 0.94 -17.76
N PHE A 46 -7.91 2.10 -17.92
CA PHE A 46 -7.41 2.58 -19.22
C PHE A 46 -6.37 1.63 -19.81
N VAL A 47 -5.40 1.16 -19.01
CA VAL A 47 -4.37 0.20 -19.44
C VAL A 47 -5.00 -1.14 -19.81
N SER A 48 -5.91 -1.65 -18.97
CA SER A 48 -6.67 -2.88 -19.25
C SER A 48 -7.46 -2.79 -20.56
N LYS A 49 -8.08 -1.64 -20.84
CA LYS A 49 -8.77 -1.40 -22.12
C LYS A 49 -7.80 -1.33 -23.29
N ALA A 50 -6.66 -0.66 -23.12
CA ALA A 50 -5.62 -0.56 -24.14
C ALA A 50 -5.03 -1.93 -24.48
N GLU A 51 -4.74 -2.77 -23.47
CA GLU A 51 -4.26 -4.14 -23.65
C GLU A 51 -5.23 -4.98 -24.52
N LYS A 52 -6.52 -4.93 -24.19
CA LYS A 52 -7.57 -5.68 -24.90
C LYS A 52 -7.80 -5.19 -26.32
N LYS A 53 -7.71 -3.86 -26.54
CA LYS A 53 -8.00 -3.22 -27.84
C LYS A 53 -6.79 -3.08 -28.75
N SER A 54 -5.57 -3.18 -28.23
CA SER A 54 -4.37 -2.96 -29.02
C SER A 54 -4.22 -4.05 -30.09
N THR A 55 -4.31 -3.63 -31.35
CA THR A 55 -4.10 -4.49 -32.53
C THR A 55 -2.61 -4.52 -32.94
N THR A 56 -1.78 -3.63 -32.39
CA THR A 56 -0.37 -3.55 -32.75
C THR A 56 0.44 -4.53 -31.91
N LYS A 57 1.04 -5.53 -32.56
CA LYS A 57 1.84 -6.58 -31.91
C LYS A 57 2.95 -6.07 -30.98
N MET A 58 3.50 -4.87 -31.24
CA MET A 58 4.56 -4.29 -30.41
C MET A 58 4.05 -3.71 -29.08
N PHE A 59 2.82 -3.15 -29.04
CA PHE A 59 2.29 -2.46 -27.87
C PHE A 59 1.50 -3.40 -26.94
N LYS A 60 0.85 -4.41 -27.50
CA LYS A 60 0.10 -5.40 -26.73
C LYS A 60 0.88 -6.02 -25.56
N PRO A 61 2.12 -6.54 -25.73
CA PRO A 61 2.88 -7.08 -24.60
C PRO A 61 3.22 -6.00 -23.57
N LEU A 62 3.53 -4.77 -24.00
CA LEU A 62 3.86 -3.67 -23.09
C LEU A 62 2.69 -3.27 -22.20
N PHE A 63 1.48 -3.25 -22.77
CA PHE A 63 0.28 -3.03 -21.98
C PHE A 63 0.01 -4.18 -21.00
N GLY A 64 0.26 -5.43 -21.40
CA GLY A 64 0.14 -6.59 -20.50
C GLY A 64 1.10 -6.53 -19.32
N ASP A 65 2.37 -6.15 -19.57
CA ASP A 65 3.37 -5.96 -18.52
C ASP A 65 2.99 -4.82 -17.57
N LEU A 66 2.59 -3.67 -18.15
CA LEU A 66 2.15 -2.52 -17.39
C LEU A 66 0.90 -2.83 -16.54
N ASN A 67 -0.07 -3.56 -17.12
CA ASN A 67 -1.28 -3.98 -16.43
C ASN A 67 -0.96 -4.89 -15.25
N SER A 68 -0.07 -5.88 -15.45
CA SER A 68 0.38 -6.79 -14.39
C SER A 68 1.10 -6.04 -13.25
N THR A 69 1.93 -5.05 -13.59
CA THR A 69 2.58 -4.19 -12.58
C THR A 69 1.56 -3.37 -11.79
N LEU A 70 0.56 -2.79 -12.46
CA LEU A 70 -0.51 -2.03 -11.81
C LEU A 70 -1.37 -2.94 -10.92
N GLU A 71 -1.81 -4.11 -11.39
CA GLU A 71 -2.56 -5.07 -10.54
C GLU A 71 -1.74 -5.48 -9.30
N SER A 72 -0.42 -5.61 -9.43
CA SER A 72 0.46 -5.89 -8.30
C SER A 72 0.58 -4.71 -7.31
N LEU A 73 0.43 -3.46 -7.79
CA LEU A 73 0.46 -2.24 -6.98
C LEU A 73 -0.87 -1.96 -6.27
N LYS A 74 -1.99 -2.42 -6.85
CA LYS A 74 -3.35 -2.21 -6.35
C LYS A 74 -3.52 -2.46 -4.84
N PRO A 75 -3.09 -3.60 -4.26
CA PRO A 75 -3.27 -3.83 -2.82
C PRO A 75 -2.53 -2.81 -1.95
N PHE A 76 -1.43 -2.23 -2.42
CA PHE A 76 -0.69 -1.20 -1.67
C PHE A 76 -1.37 0.16 -1.72
N VAL A 77 -2.03 0.48 -2.85
CA VAL A 77 -2.82 1.71 -3.01
C VAL A 77 -4.11 1.64 -2.19
N GLU A 78 -4.84 0.52 -2.27
CA GLU A 78 -6.09 0.32 -1.53
C GLU A 78 -5.87 0.37 -0.02
N LYS A 79 -4.77 -0.22 0.46
CA LYS A 79 -4.36 -0.16 1.87
C LYS A 79 -3.66 1.14 2.26
N ARG A 80 -3.53 2.10 1.33
CA ARG A 80 -2.87 3.40 1.52
C ARG A 80 -1.41 3.32 1.96
N MET A 81 -0.76 2.17 1.80
CA MET A 81 0.65 1.95 2.19
C MET A 81 1.62 2.82 1.39
N VAL A 82 1.19 3.22 0.19
CA VAL A 82 1.90 4.19 -0.66
C VAL A 82 2.01 5.56 0.00
N LEU A 83 1.14 5.92 0.95
CA LEU A 83 1.18 7.18 1.69
C LEU A 83 2.14 7.14 2.89
N ASP A 84 2.52 5.94 3.32
CA ASP A 84 3.48 5.72 4.41
C ASP A 84 4.93 5.76 3.92
N LEU A 85 5.13 6.03 2.64
CA LEU A 85 6.43 6.21 2.01
C LEU A 85 7.01 7.60 2.28
N ALA A 86 8.30 7.79 1.96
CA ALA A 86 8.90 9.11 2.02
C ALA A 86 8.18 10.06 1.06
N LYS A 87 8.06 11.34 1.43
CA LYS A 87 7.35 12.36 0.62
C LYS A 87 7.77 12.35 -0.86
N GLU A 88 9.08 12.25 -1.12
CA GLU A 88 9.65 12.17 -2.46
C GLU A 88 9.15 10.92 -3.23
N GLU A 89 9.03 9.77 -2.57
CA GLU A 89 8.54 8.54 -3.18
C GLU A 89 7.04 8.63 -3.51
N VAL A 90 6.26 9.31 -2.68
CA VAL A 90 4.84 9.59 -2.94
C VAL A 90 4.70 10.52 -4.15
N GLU A 91 5.46 11.60 -4.20
CA GLU A 91 5.46 12.57 -5.30
C GLU A 91 5.92 11.92 -6.62
N ASN A 92 6.96 11.10 -6.58
CA ASN A 92 7.43 10.33 -7.73
C ASN A 92 6.36 9.34 -8.22
N PHE A 93 5.70 8.64 -7.29
CA PHE A 93 4.63 7.70 -7.67
C PHE A 93 3.44 8.43 -8.31
N LYS A 94 3.09 9.60 -7.78
CA LYS A 94 2.08 10.48 -8.38
C LYS A 94 2.47 10.90 -9.81
N ALA A 95 3.69 11.39 -10.01
CA ALA A 95 4.17 11.80 -11.34
C ALA A 95 4.14 10.65 -12.35
N GLN A 96 4.42 9.43 -11.92
CA GLN A 96 4.31 8.23 -12.76
C GLN A 96 2.87 7.94 -13.18
N MET A 97 1.90 8.10 -12.26
CA MET A 97 0.47 7.93 -12.58
C MET A 97 -0.03 8.99 -13.57
N GLU A 98 0.40 10.25 -13.42
CA GLU A 98 0.07 11.33 -14.35
C GLU A 98 0.62 11.05 -15.75
N LYS A 99 1.92 10.72 -15.83
CA LYS A 99 2.59 10.33 -17.08
C LYS A 99 1.89 9.11 -17.72
N GLY A 100 1.51 8.12 -16.93
CA GLY A 100 0.79 6.94 -17.40
C GLY A 100 -0.56 7.28 -18.01
N PHE A 101 -1.33 8.15 -17.36
CA PHE A 101 -2.63 8.57 -17.88
C PHE A 101 -2.48 9.28 -19.23
N GLU A 102 -1.54 10.21 -19.36
CA GLU A 102 -1.26 10.89 -20.62
C GLU A 102 -0.87 9.92 -21.74
N LEU A 103 0.01 8.95 -21.45
CA LEU A 103 0.49 8.00 -22.46
C LEU A 103 -0.61 7.06 -22.98
N VAL A 104 -1.44 6.54 -22.07
CA VAL A 104 -2.48 5.54 -22.38
C VAL A 104 -3.73 6.20 -22.97
N ASN A 105 -4.15 7.35 -22.43
CA ASN A 105 -5.25 8.12 -22.98
C ASN A 105 -4.95 8.56 -24.43
N ASN A 106 -3.70 8.96 -24.69
CA ASN A 106 -3.26 9.24 -26.06
C ASN A 106 -3.32 8.01 -26.97
N GLU A 107 -3.29 6.75 -26.51
CA GLU A 107 -3.58 5.61 -27.41
C GLU A 107 -5.07 5.37 -27.63
N LEU A 108 -5.86 5.43 -26.57
CA LEU A 108 -7.30 5.15 -26.67
C LEU A 108 -8.04 6.23 -27.47
N LEU A 109 -7.59 7.49 -27.39
CA LEU A 109 -8.11 8.60 -28.19
C LEU A 109 -7.48 8.66 -29.58
N LEU A 110 -6.24 8.21 -29.74
CA LEU A 110 -5.55 8.20 -31.03
C LEU A 110 -5.52 6.79 -31.63
N GLY A 111 -6.67 6.34 -32.11
CA GLY A 111 -6.73 5.51 -33.33
C GLY A 111 -6.00 6.13 -34.55
N ARG A 112 -5.32 7.27 -34.35
CA ARG A 112 -4.39 7.99 -35.21
C ARG A 112 -3.00 8.04 -34.56
N VAL A 113 -2.39 6.88 -34.24
CA VAL A 113 -0.93 6.86 -34.13
C VAL A 113 -0.41 7.30 -35.50
N ASP A 114 0.21 8.47 -35.55
CA ASP A 114 0.99 8.90 -36.70
C ASP A 114 1.85 7.71 -37.14
N ARG A 115 1.61 7.20 -38.36
CA ARG A 115 2.17 5.92 -38.81
C ARG A 115 3.69 5.97 -38.94
N SER A 116 4.29 7.14 -38.80
CA SER A 116 5.72 7.37 -38.63
C SER A 116 6.36 6.38 -37.66
N TYR A 117 7.34 5.63 -38.17
CA TYR A 117 8.09 4.62 -37.42
C TYR A 117 8.74 5.23 -36.17
N ASN A 118 9.37 6.41 -36.30
CA ASN A 118 10.10 7.08 -35.22
C ASN A 118 9.22 7.38 -33.99
N LYS A 119 7.96 7.83 -34.20
CA LYS A 119 7.06 8.15 -33.10
C LYS A 119 6.59 6.91 -32.34
N LYS A 120 6.49 5.75 -33.00
CA LYS A 120 6.12 4.48 -32.34
C LYS A 120 7.20 4.03 -31.37
N TYR A 121 8.48 4.14 -31.73
CA TYR A 121 9.59 3.77 -30.85
C TYR A 121 9.72 4.71 -29.66
N VAL A 122 9.54 6.02 -29.86
CA VAL A 122 9.51 6.98 -28.75
C VAL A 122 8.43 6.58 -27.75
N LYS A 123 7.23 6.25 -28.24
CA LYS A 123 6.12 5.83 -27.37
C LYS A 123 6.37 4.48 -26.68
N MET A 124 6.94 3.52 -27.39
CA MET A 124 7.35 2.23 -26.86
C MET A 124 8.32 2.42 -25.68
N ASN A 125 9.34 3.27 -25.85
CA ASN A 125 10.30 3.58 -24.81
C ASN A 125 9.63 4.26 -23.61
N GLN A 126 8.70 5.18 -23.84
CA GLN A 126 7.95 5.84 -22.77
C GLN A 126 7.11 4.85 -21.93
N LEU A 127 6.48 3.86 -22.57
CA LEU A 127 5.73 2.80 -21.87
C LEU A 127 6.66 1.86 -21.10
N LEU A 128 7.82 1.50 -21.68
CA LEU A 128 8.84 0.69 -21.01
C LEU A 128 9.40 1.40 -19.77
N GLU A 129 9.76 2.69 -19.90
CA GLU A 129 10.25 3.51 -18.80
C GLU A 129 9.21 3.63 -17.68
N LEU A 130 7.94 3.83 -18.04
CA LEU A 130 6.85 3.89 -17.07
C LEU A 130 6.74 2.57 -16.30
N ASN A 131 6.69 1.44 -17.02
CA ASN A 131 6.59 0.13 -16.38
C ASN A 131 7.79 -0.13 -15.46
N HIS A 132 9.01 0.17 -15.89
CA HIS A 132 10.21 0.03 -15.07
C HIS A 132 10.15 0.89 -13.81
N SER A 133 9.68 2.13 -13.93
CA SER A 133 9.53 3.05 -12.80
C SER A 133 8.51 2.54 -11.78
N LEU A 134 7.38 1.99 -12.25
CA LEU A 134 6.35 1.40 -11.40
C LEU A 134 6.80 0.09 -10.74
N GLN A 135 7.59 -0.73 -11.43
CA GLN A 135 8.20 -1.93 -10.84
C GLN A 135 9.22 -1.58 -9.74
N ARG A 136 9.98 -0.49 -9.92
CA ARG A 136 10.84 0.06 -8.86
C ARG A 136 10.00 0.47 -7.65
N GLN A 137 8.87 1.16 -7.86
CA GLN A 137 7.97 1.54 -6.78
C GLN A 137 7.41 0.32 -6.03
N LEU A 138 6.96 -0.69 -6.78
CA LEU A 138 6.49 -1.96 -6.21
C LEU A 138 7.57 -2.64 -5.36
N SER A 139 8.82 -2.58 -5.81
CA SER A 139 9.95 -3.15 -5.08
C SER A 139 10.23 -2.42 -3.76
N ILE A 140 10.10 -1.08 -3.74
CA ILE A 140 10.21 -0.27 -2.51
C ILE A 140 9.12 -0.67 -1.51
N LEU A 141 7.86 -0.75 -1.97
CA LEU A 141 6.71 -1.13 -1.14
C LEU A 141 6.87 -2.53 -0.53
N ARG A 142 7.31 -3.50 -1.34
CA ARG A 142 7.58 -4.87 -0.88
C ARG A 142 8.69 -4.91 0.18
N LYS A 143 9.79 -4.19 -0.03
CA LYS A 143 10.90 -4.11 0.94
C LYS A 143 10.45 -3.48 2.26
N LYS A 144 9.69 -2.39 2.20
CA LYS A 144 9.12 -1.75 3.39
C LYS A 144 8.23 -2.72 4.16
N THR A 145 7.30 -3.38 3.48
CA THR A 145 6.38 -4.35 4.09
C THR A 145 7.14 -5.50 4.77
N ALA A 146 8.16 -6.06 4.11
CA ALA A 146 8.98 -7.12 4.69
C ALA A 146 9.77 -6.66 5.91
N SER A 147 10.29 -5.42 5.89
CA SER A 147 10.98 -4.84 7.03
C SER A 147 10.06 -4.60 8.22
N ASP A 148 8.87 -4.06 7.97
CA ASP A 148 7.88 -3.77 9.02
C ASP A 148 7.38 -5.08 9.67
N LEU A 149 7.09 -6.12 8.87
CA LEU A 149 6.76 -7.46 9.38
C LEU A 149 7.90 -8.08 10.20
N SER A 150 9.16 -7.86 9.81
CA SER A 150 10.32 -8.38 10.55
C SER A 150 10.45 -7.72 11.93
N LYS A 151 10.21 -6.41 12.01
CA LYS A 151 10.22 -5.66 13.29
C LYS A 151 9.07 -6.09 14.21
N GLU A 152 7.89 -6.33 13.64
CA GLU A 152 6.73 -6.81 14.38
C GLU A 152 6.97 -8.22 14.95
N LEU A 153 7.54 -9.12 14.16
CA LEU A 153 7.91 -10.46 14.61
C LEU A 153 8.92 -10.43 15.76
N GLU A 154 9.92 -9.55 15.68
CA GLU A 154 10.92 -9.40 16.74
C GLU A 154 10.30 -8.83 18.02
N SER A 155 9.40 -7.86 17.89
CA SER A 155 8.63 -7.33 19.02
C SER A 155 7.77 -8.41 19.68
N SER A 156 7.11 -9.26 18.89
CA SER A 156 6.31 -10.39 19.37
C SER A 156 7.17 -11.42 20.13
N ARG A 157 8.36 -11.77 19.61
CA ARG A 157 9.31 -12.65 20.32
C ARG A 157 9.73 -12.09 21.67
N ASN A 158 9.99 -10.78 21.75
CA ASN A 158 10.34 -10.13 23.00
C ASN A 158 9.20 -10.20 24.02
N ILE A 159 7.95 -10.00 23.57
CA ILE A 159 6.77 -10.15 24.43
C ILE A 159 6.66 -11.58 24.95
N VAL A 160 6.78 -12.59 24.08
CA VAL A 160 6.73 -14.01 24.48
C VAL A 160 7.82 -14.34 25.50
N ALA A 161 9.03 -13.81 25.32
CA ALA A 161 10.13 -14.02 26.25
C ALA A 161 9.88 -13.36 27.62
N LEU A 162 9.28 -12.16 27.64
CA LEU A 162 8.90 -11.47 28.87
C LEU A 162 7.77 -12.20 29.60
N VAL A 163 6.73 -12.64 28.89
CA VAL A 163 5.63 -13.45 29.46
C VAL A 163 6.19 -14.72 30.08
N SER A 164 7.05 -15.45 29.37
CA SER A 164 7.70 -16.67 29.88
C SER A 164 8.53 -16.40 31.16
N LYS A 165 9.18 -15.23 31.26
CA LYS A 165 9.92 -14.84 32.48
C LYS A 165 8.98 -14.48 33.62
N LEU A 166 7.85 -13.82 33.34
CA LEU A 166 6.84 -13.47 34.33
C LEU A 166 6.18 -14.74 34.88
N GLU A 167 5.74 -15.66 34.03
CA GLU A 167 5.16 -16.95 34.45
C GLU A 167 6.09 -17.69 35.43
N LYS A 168 7.39 -17.78 35.11
CA LYS A 168 8.40 -18.38 36.01
C LYS A 168 8.55 -17.66 37.35
N ARG A 169 8.31 -16.34 37.38
CA ARG A 169 8.34 -15.54 38.62
C ARG A 169 7.04 -15.62 39.41
N THR A 170 5.91 -15.83 38.74
CA THR A 170 4.59 -15.95 39.39
C THR A 170 4.34 -17.37 39.90
N THR A 171 5.07 -18.38 39.42
CA THR A 171 5.12 -19.73 40.03
C THR A 171 5.86 -19.77 41.38
N VAL A 172 5.83 -18.71 42.18
CA VAL A 172 6.05 -18.81 43.63
C VAL A 172 4.87 -19.58 44.20
N VAL A 173 4.94 -20.89 44.05
CA VAL A 173 4.23 -21.85 44.89
C VAL A 173 4.63 -21.47 46.31
N VAL A 174 3.69 -20.98 47.12
CA VAL A 174 3.90 -20.93 48.57
C VAL A 174 4.32 -22.36 48.94
N PRO A 175 5.58 -22.57 49.37
CA PRO A 175 6.05 -23.89 49.69
C PRO A 175 5.05 -24.52 50.63
N LYS A 176 4.62 -25.76 50.35
CA LYS A 176 3.63 -26.48 51.18
C LYS A 176 3.96 -26.36 52.67
N GLU A 177 5.25 -26.32 52.99
CA GLU A 177 5.79 -26.16 54.33
C GLU A 177 5.58 -24.78 54.96
N GLN A 178 5.61 -23.70 54.19
CA GLN A 178 5.25 -22.37 54.68
C GLN A 178 3.74 -22.27 54.97
N ALA A 179 2.90 -22.87 54.13
CA ALA A 179 1.47 -22.97 54.39
C ALA A 179 1.17 -23.84 55.62
N ARG A 180 1.87 -24.97 55.77
CA ARG A 180 1.74 -25.87 56.93
C ARG A 180 2.20 -25.21 58.23
N ASN A 181 3.31 -24.48 58.19
CA ASN A 181 3.82 -23.74 59.34
C ASN A 181 2.89 -22.60 59.75
N ALA A 182 2.30 -21.89 58.79
CA ALA A 182 1.29 -20.88 59.07
C ALA A 182 0.03 -21.48 59.73
N ILE A 183 -0.46 -22.62 59.22
CA ILE A 183 -1.63 -23.32 59.80
C ILE A 183 -1.33 -23.77 61.24
N ASN A 184 -0.15 -24.36 61.48
CA ASN A 184 0.25 -24.81 62.81
C ASN A 184 0.40 -23.63 63.79
N ALA A 185 0.99 -22.51 63.36
CA ALA A 185 1.14 -21.32 64.18
C ALA A 185 -0.22 -20.72 64.58
N ILE A 186 -1.18 -20.68 63.66
CA ILE A 186 -2.55 -20.24 63.95
C ILE A 186 -3.20 -21.18 64.98
N SER A 187 -3.06 -22.51 64.81
CA SER A 187 -3.62 -23.49 65.75
C SER A 187 -3.09 -23.33 67.18
N VAL A 188 -1.79 -23.08 67.33
CA VAL A 188 -1.15 -22.85 68.64
C VAL A 188 -1.65 -21.55 69.28
N LEU A 189 -1.76 -20.48 68.49
CA LEU A 189 -2.27 -19.20 69.00
C LEU A 189 -3.74 -19.29 69.43
N THR A 190 -4.57 -20.07 68.73
CA THR A 190 -5.97 -20.27 69.10
C THR A 190 -6.15 -21.15 70.34
N GLN A 191 -5.22 -22.07 70.63
CA GLN A 191 -5.25 -22.89 71.84
C GLN A 191 -4.82 -22.13 73.10
N ASN A 192 -3.98 -21.10 72.94
CA ASN A 192 -3.52 -20.26 74.05
C ASN A 192 -4.49 -19.11 74.39
N LEU A 193 -5.56 -18.94 73.61
CA LEU A 193 -6.60 -17.91 73.80
C LEU A 193 -7.90 -18.49 74.40
N ALA A 194 -7.95 -19.79 74.70
CA ALA A 194 -9.04 -20.47 75.40
C ALA A 194 -8.63 -20.78 76.85
#